data_AF-S4NTZ5-F1
#
_entry.id   AF-S4NTZ5-F1
#
_cell.length_a   1.000
_cell.length_b   1.000
_cell.length_c   1.000
_cell.angle_alpha   90.00
_cell.angle_beta   90.00
_cell.angle_gamma   90.00
#
_symmetry.space_group_name_H-M   'P 1'
#
loop_
_entity.id
_entity.type
_entity.pdbx_description
1 polymer ?
#
loop_
_entity_poly.entity_id
_entity_poly.type
_entity_poly.pdbx_seq_one_letter_code
_entity_poly.pdbx_strand_id
1 'polypeptide(L)'
;DTNQRLEGFIVSEEVSNTSSNAEAQTKSLHLTLAYHFDVSAYQALKGLVDELDLTEPLHPDWELRLYSRDPRFSNHQVYRVTQSYTPEACDELELVVGDYIY
;
A
#
# COMPACT_ATOMS: atom_id res chain seq x y z
N ASP A 1 -54.44 20.11 -17.96
CA ASP A 1 -53.84 18.82 -17.57
C ASP A 1 -52.60 18.57 -18.41
N THR A 2 -51.53 19.35 -18.26
CA THR A 2 -50.61 19.45 -17.11
C THR A 2 -49.75 18.19 -16.96
N ASN A 3 -48.87 17.94 -17.94
CA ASN A 3 -47.67 17.14 -17.71
C ASN A 3 -46.64 18.02 -17.00
N GLN A 4 -46.70 18.01 -15.68
CA GLN A 4 -45.70 18.63 -14.81
C GLN A 4 -44.59 17.61 -14.52
N ARG A 5 -43.35 18.05 -14.78
CA ARG A 5 -42.24 18.04 -13.83
C ARG A 5 -41.71 16.68 -13.40
N LEU A 6 -40.49 16.39 -13.84
CA LEU A 6 -39.34 16.09 -12.98
C LEU A 6 -38.07 16.31 -13.82
N GLU A 7 -37.65 17.58 -13.89
CA GLU A 7 -36.27 17.94 -14.20
C GLU A 7 -35.42 17.87 -12.93
N GLY A 8 -34.13 17.60 -13.11
CA GLY A 8 -33.08 17.74 -12.09
C GLY A 8 -32.80 16.42 -11.36
N PHE A 9 -31.56 15.99 -11.17
CA PHE A 9 -30.33 16.75 -11.10
C PHE A 9 -29.18 15.73 -11.12
N ILE A 10 -28.66 15.40 -12.30
CA ILE A 10 -27.30 14.84 -12.35
C ILE A 10 -26.38 16.03 -12.26
N VAL A 11 -25.89 16.34 -11.06
CA VAL A 11 -24.66 17.09 -10.92
C VAL A 11 -23.56 16.20 -11.48
N SER A 12 -23.19 16.50 -12.72
CA SER A 12 -21.83 16.25 -13.16
C SER A 12 -20.98 17.22 -12.35
N GLU A 13 -20.43 16.75 -11.23
CA GLU A 13 -19.35 17.46 -10.59
C GLU A 13 -18.17 17.37 -11.56
N GLU A 14 -18.05 18.41 -12.38
CA GLU A 14 -16.83 18.75 -13.09
C GLU A 14 -15.75 18.78 -12.01
N VAL A 15 -14.97 17.70 -11.94
CA VAL A 15 -13.72 17.68 -11.18
C VAL A 15 -12.87 18.73 -11.86
N SER A 16 -13.02 19.95 -11.35
CA SER A 16 -12.22 21.08 -11.72
C SER A 16 -10.80 20.60 -11.59
N ASN A 17 -10.01 20.74 -12.65
CA ASN A 17 -8.56 20.69 -12.57
C ASN A 17 -8.14 21.77 -11.58
N THR A 18 -8.27 21.47 -10.28
CA THR A 18 -7.48 22.08 -9.25
C THR A 18 -6.10 21.59 -9.59
N SER A 19 -5.40 22.42 -10.38
CA SER A 19 -3.97 22.57 -10.33
C SER A 19 -3.62 22.81 -8.87
N SER A 20 -3.66 21.72 -8.11
CA SER A 20 -3.05 21.62 -6.83
C SER A 20 -1.60 21.89 -7.17
N ASN A 21 -1.17 23.11 -6.87
CA ASN A 21 0.22 23.48 -6.73
C ASN A 21 0.75 22.67 -5.55
N ALA A 22 0.72 21.34 -5.67
CA ALA A 22 1.51 20.43 -4.91
C ALA A 22 2.91 20.80 -5.37
N GLU A 23 3.53 21.70 -4.59
CA GLU A 23 4.96 21.94 -4.67
C GLU A 23 5.58 20.57 -4.84
N ALA A 24 6.14 20.30 -6.04
CA ALA A 24 6.71 19.02 -6.36
C ALA A 24 7.85 18.84 -5.37
N GLN A 25 7.55 18.18 -4.25
CA GLN A 25 8.55 17.85 -3.26
C GLN A 25 9.51 16.97 -4.03
N THR A 26 10.66 17.52 -4.37
CA THR A 26 11.79 16.86 -5.03
C THR A 26 12.44 15.90 -4.05
N LYS A 27 11.62 15.00 -3.48
CA LYS A 27 12.07 13.83 -2.78
C LYS A 27 12.55 12.88 -3.84
N SER A 28 13.82 12.53 -3.78
CA SER A 28 14.33 11.39 -4.53
C SER A 28 13.50 10.16 -4.18
N LEU A 29 12.92 9.53 -5.19
CA LEU A 29 12.27 8.24 -5.04
C LEU A 29 13.38 7.21 -4.83
N HIS A 30 13.28 6.44 -3.76
CA HIS A 30 14.17 5.31 -3.50
C HIS A 30 13.35 4.06 -3.24
N LEU A 31 13.85 2.92 -3.71
CA LEU A 31 13.27 1.61 -3.46
C LEU A 31 14.12 0.90 -2.42
N THR A 32 13.47 0.32 -1.40
CA THR A 32 14.16 -0.55 -0.44
C THR A 32 14.23 -1.96 -1.01
N LEU A 33 15.43 -2.43 -1.35
CA LEU A 33 15.64 -3.76 -1.93
C LEU A 33 15.83 -4.86 -0.86
N ALA A 34 16.24 -4.49 0.35
CA ALA A 34 16.44 -5.43 1.47
C ALA A 34 16.08 -4.76 2.80
N TYR A 35 15.49 -5.53 3.72
CA TYR A 35 15.08 -5.09 5.05
C TYR A 35 15.39 -6.18 6.08
N HIS A 36 15.83 -5.80 7.29
CA HIS A 36 16.20 -6.73 8.38
C HIS A 36 17.12 -7.89 7.97
N PHE A 37 18.33 -7.59 7.49
CA PHE A 37 19.36 -8.59 7.21
C PHE A 37 20.56 -8.44 8.15
N ASP A 38 21.33 -9.52 8.31
CA ASP A 38 22.57 -9.49 9.09
C ASP A 38 23.64 -8.62 8.42
N VAL A 39 24.37 -7.81 9.20
CA VAL A 39 25.37 -6.87 8.67
C VAL A 39 26.45 -7.57 7.83
N SER A 40 26.77 -8.83 8.13
CA SER A 40 27.72 -9.63 7.33
C SER A 40 27.25 -9.86 5.89
N ALA A 41 25.94 -9.88 5.63
CA ALA A 41 25.38 -10.03 4.29
C ALA A 41 25.44 -8.74 3.45
N TYR A 42 25.79 -7.59 4.05
CA TYR A 42 25.77 -6.30 3.36
C TYR A 42 26.63 -6.29 2.09
N GLN A 43 27.86 -6.79 2.18
CA GLN A 43 28.78 -6.76 1.03
C GLN A 43 28.29 -7.67 -0.11
N ALA A 44 27.70 -8.81 0.22
CA ALA A 44 27.11 -9.70 -0.77
C ALA A 44 25.90 -9.05 -1.46
N LEU A 45 24.98 -8.46 -0.68
CA LEU A 45 23.82 -7.74 -1.21
C LEU A 45 24.25 -6.55 -2.08
N LYS A 46 25.31 -5.83 -1.68
CA LYS A 46 25.84 -4.72 -2.45
C LYS A 46 26.42 -5.18 -3.79
N GLY A 47 27.18 -6.27 -3.81
CA GLY A 47 27.70 -6.86 -5.05
C GLY A 47 26.60 -7.20 -6.05
N LEU A 48 25.49 -7.79 -5.59
CA LEU A 48 24.33 -8.09 -6.44
C LEU A 48 23.68 -6.83 -7.04
N VAL A 49 23.66 -5.73 -6.28
CA VAL A 49 23.12 -4.45 -6.77
C VAL A 49 24.06 -3.82 -7.80
N ASP A 50 25.37 -3.93 -7.61
CA ASP A 50 26.35 -3.39 -8.55
C ASP A 50 26.36 -4.16 -9.89
N GLU A 51 25.96 -5.44 -9.88
CA GLU A 51 25.74 -6.25 -11.08
C GLU A 51 24.41 -5.95 -11.79
N LEU A 52 23.49 -5.24 -11.15
CA LEU A 52 22.19 -4.91 -11.73
C LEU A 52 22.36 -3.81 -12.79
N ASP A 53 22.33 -4.19 -14.06
CA ASP A 53 22.37 -3.24 -15.16
C ASP A 53 21.02 -2.52 -15.32
N LEU A 54 20.92 -1.32 -14.77
CA LEU A 54 19.75 -0.43 -14.89
C LEU A 54 19.81 0.50 -16.12
N THR A 55 20.81 0.35 -16.99
CA THR A 55 21.04 1.28 -18.11
C THR A 55 20.30 0.88 -19.37
N GLU A 56 20.10 -0.41 -19.59
CA GLU A 56 19.10 -0.88 -20.55
C GLU A 56 17.70 -0.65 -19.95
N PRO A 57 16.70 -0.26 -20.76
CA PRO A 57 15.32 -0.36 -20.34
C PRO A 57 15.03 -1.84 -20.15
N LEU A 58 15.36 -2.35 -18.94
CA LEU A 58 14.78 -3.59 -18.49
C LEU A 58 13.28 -3.42 -18.78
N HIS A 59 12.69 -4.44 -19.36
CA HIS A 59 11.26 -4.59 -19.40
C HIS A 59 10.84 -5.42 -18.17
N PRO A 60 11.07 -5.04 -16.89
CA PRO A 60 10.33 -5.72 -15.85
C PRO A 60 8.91 -5.20 -15.99
N ASP A 61 7.95 -6.11 -16.00
CA ASP A 61 6.54 -5.77 -15.88
C ASP A 61 6.31 -5.23 -14.45
N TRP A 62 6.73 -3.99 -14.19
CA TRP A 62 6.54 -3.34 -12.91
C TRP A 62 5.06 -3.03 -12.75
N GLU A 63 4.43 -3.67 -11.78
CA GLU A 63 3.05 -3.35 -11.40
C GLU A 63 3.08 -2.48 -10.15
N LEU A 64 2.56 -1.26 -10.28
CA LEU A 64 2.35 -0.38 -9.14
C LEU A 64 1.10 -0.83 -8.38
N ARG A 65 1.28 -1.23 -7.12
CA ARG A 65 0.17 -1.56 -6.21
C ARG A 65 0.07 -0.51 -5.11
N LEU A 66 -1.12 0.07 -4.95
CA LEU A 66 -1.42 0.99 -3.88
C LEU A 66 -1.97 0.21 -2.68
N TYR A 67 -1.23 0.21 -1.58
CA TYR A 67 -1.67 -0.35 -0.31
C TYR A 67 -1.99 0.78 0.66
N SER A 68 -3.16 0.74 1.30
CA SER A 68 -3.43 1.59 2.45
C SER A 68 -2.70 1.01 3.66
N ARG A 69 -1.79 1.79 4.25
CA ARG A 69 -1.17 1.47 5.54
C ARG A 69 -1.61 2.50 6.55
N ASP A 70 -2.20 2.04 7.64
CA ASP A 70 -2.51 2.91 8.77
C ASP A 70 -1.22 3.17 9.59
N PRO A 71 -0.76 4.43 9.70
CA PRO A 71 0.50 4.77 10.39
C PRO A 71 0.53 4.36 11.86
N ARG A 72 -0.64 4.22 12.50
CA ARG A 72 -0.75 3.77 13.89
C ARG A 72 -0.18 2.38 14.09
N PHE A 73 -0.20 1.56 13.05
CA PHE A 73 0.30 0.18 13.05
C PHE A 73 1.73 0.06 12.51
N SER A 74 2.46 1.18 12.35
CA SER A 74 3.82 1.18 11.80
C SER A 74 4.81 0.30 12.57
N ASN A 75 4.64 0.20 13.90
CA ASN A 75 5.50 -0.59 14.81
C ASN A 75 4.86 -1.90 15.29
N HIS A 76 3.68 -2.26 14.78
CA HIS A 76 2.99 -3.48 15.20
C HIS A 76 3.51 -4.67 14.40
N GLN A 77 3.70 -5.80 15.08
CA GLN A 77 4.09 -7.04 14.43
C GLN A 77 2.85 -7.68 13.80
N VAL A 78 2.99 -8.16 12.56
CA VAL A 78 1.93 -8.90 11.90
C VAL A 78 2.07 -10.37 12.25
N TYR A 79 1.06 -10.94 12.88
CA TYR A 79 1.01 -12.37 13.19
C TYR A 79 0.06 -13.08 12.25
N ARG A 80 0.44 -14.28 11.82
CA ARG A 80 -0.45 -15.19 11.09
C ARG A 80 -1.16 -16.11 12.08
N VAL A 81 -2.47 -16.21 11.97
CA VAL A 81 -3.26 -17.15 12.76
C VAL A 81 -2.97 -18.57 12.30
N THR A 82 -2.40 -19.38 13.20
CA THR A 82 -2.09 -20.81 12.96
C THR A 82 -3.12 -21.75 13.56
N GLN A 83 -3.94 -21.26 14.49
CA GLN A 83 -4.99 -22.00 15.17
C GLN A 83 -6.24 -21.14 15.30
N SER A 84 -7.40 -21.73 15.02
CA SER A 84 -8.68 -21.04 15.14
C SER A 84 -9.05 -20.80 16.61
N TYR A 85 -9.73 -19.69 16.89
CA TYR A 85 -10.23 -19.35 18.21
C TYR A 85 -11.63 -18.75 18.12
N THR A 86 -12.55 -19.26 18.94
CA THR A 86 -13.91 -18.72 19.09
C THR A 86 -13.96 -17.89 20.38
N PRO A 87 -14.33 -16.60 20.31
CA PRO A 87 -14.42 -15.72 21.47
C PRO A 87 -15.38 -16.24 22.54
N GLU A 88 -14.97 -16.15 23.80
CA GLU A 88 -15.84 -16.38 24.97
C GLU A 88 -16.38 -15.06 25.55
N ALA A 89 -15.61 -13.98 25.41
CA ALA A 89 -15.98 -12.64 25.86
C ALA A 89 -16.31 -11.69 24.70
N CYS A 90 -17.07 -10.62 24.97
CA CYS A 90 -17.53 -9.68 23.95
C CYS A 90 -16.42 -8.77 23.39
N ASP A 91 -15.28 -8.68 24.07
CA ASP A 91 -14.09 -7.91 23.71
C ASP A 91 -12.99 -8.78 23.07
N GLU A 92 -13.25 -10.09 22.93
CA GLU A 92 -12.35 -11.01 22.25
C GLU A 92 -12.61 -11.06 20.74
N LEU A 93 -11.54 -11.29 19.97
CA LEU A 93 -11.58 -11.37 18.52
C LEU A 93 -11.61 -12.83 18.05
N GLU A 94 -12.50 -13.14 17.11
CA GLU A 94 -12.51 -14.44 16.44
C GLU A 94 -11.26 -14.60 15.57
N LEU A 95 -10.55 -15.72 15.72
CA LEU A 95 -9.35 -16.01 14.94
C LEU A 95 -9.64 -17.11 13.93
N VAL A 96 -9.45 -16.80 12.65
CA VAL A 96 -9.57 -17.76 11.54
C VAL A 96 -8.19 -18.11 11.01
N VAL A 97 -7.92 -19.41 10.85
CA VAL A 97 -6.62 -19.89 10.37
C VAL A 97 -6.33 -19.31 8.98
N GLY A 98 -5.16 -18.67 8.84
CA GLY A 98 -4.73 -18.02 7.60
C GLY A 98 -4.87 -16.50 7.61
N ASP A 99 -5.62 -15.93 8.55
CA ASP A 99 -5.74 -14.49 8.71
C ASP A 99 -4.47 -13.87 9.31
N TYR A 100 -4.30 -12.57 9.08
CA TYR A 100 -3.20 -11.77 9.61
C TYR A 100 -3.74 -10.68 10.53
N ILE A 101 -3.16 -10.57 11.72
CA ILE A 101 -3.54 -9.61 12.76
C ILE A 101 -2.33 -8.78 13.19
N TYR A 102 -2.58 -7.56 13.68
CA TYR A 102 -1.57 -6.61 14.17
C TYR A 102 -1.63 -6.47 15.69
#